data_AF-A0A859FD80-F1
#
_entry.id   AF-A0A859FD80-F1
#
_cell.length_a   1.000
_cell.length_b   1.000
_cell.length_c   1.000
_cell.angle_alpha   90.00
_cell.angle_beta   90.00
_cell.angle_gamma   90.00
#
_symmetry.space_group_name_H-M   'P 1'
#
loop_
_entity.id
_entity.type
_entity.pdbx_description
1 polymer ?
#
loop_
_entity_poly.entity_id
_entity_poly.type
_entity_poly.pdbx_seq_one_letter_code
_entity_poly.pdbx_strand_id
1 'polypeptide(L)'
;MDISVQAFTNALLEGDHGRSLAIVQKWRESASRFHVYRDLFTPAMYEVGRRWQRNEISVAEEHLATGVCDFVLTQTEYELVKHSASIDATPKALFFTVENEAHFLGMKMVSILFRERQWNVRFMQANVPLEDLMKEVEKWRPSVIGVSFSLAYRVDELTKYLKAFAESDVEMDVLVGGRLISRYDFSSVGSLNTYFVKDLDELMTWFKTYKQTGRDVADGKSGTTSII
;
A
#
# COMPACT_ATOMS: atom_id res chain seq x y z
N MET A 1 29.72 -5.58 2.70
CA MET A 1 28.82 -4.58 2.05
C MET A 1 28.03 -3.91 3.15
N ASP A 2 28.06 -2.59 3.24
CA ASP A 2 27.18 -1.85 4.15
C ASP A 2 25.75 -1.90 3.59
N ILE A 3 24.81 -2.32 4.45
CA ILE A 3 23.39 -2.49 4.12
C ILE A 3 22.50 -1.59 4.98
N SER A 4 23.07 -0.59 5.65
CA SER A 4 22.33 0.34 6.49
C SER A 4 21.28 1.13 5.68
N VAL A 5 20.29 1.68 6.39
CA VAL A 5 19.30 2.62 5.80
C VAL A 5 20.00 3.79 5.11
N GLN A 6 21.10 4.29 5.69
CA GLN A 6 21.89 5.37 5.10
C GLN A 6 22.56 4.93 3.79
N ALA A 7 23.15 3.73 3.75
CA ALA A 7 23.76 3.19 2.54
C ALA A 7 22.72 3.00 1.42
N PHE A 8 21.52 2.53 1.77
CA PHE A 8 20.42 2.40 0.82
C PHE A 8 19.94 3.76 0.32
N THR A 9 19.72 4.72 1.22
CA THR A 9 19.32 6.10 0.88
C THR A 9 20.31 6.75 -0.09
N ASN A 10 21.61 6.61 0.16
CA ASN A 10 22.64 7.15 -0.72
C ASN A 10 22.63 6.45 -2.09
N ALA A 11 22.50 5.12 -2.12
CA ALA A 11 22.42 4.38 -3.39
C ALA A 11 21.21 4.82 -4.24
N LEU A 12 20.07 5.12 -3.62
CA LEU A 12 18.90 5.68 -4.30
C LEU A 12 19.19 7.05 -4.90
N LEU A 13 19.75 7.97 -4.09
CA LEU A 13 20.10 9.34 -4.53
C LEU A 13 21.18 9.37 -5.60
N GLU A 14 22.11 8.41 -5.59
CA GLU A 14 23.17 8.24 -6.58
C GLU A 14 22.66 7.62 -7.90
N GLY A 15 21.41 7.16 -7.97
CA GLY A 15 20.89 6.47 -9.15
C GLY A 15 21.36 5.02 -9.30
N ASP A 16 22.02 4.47 -8.28
CA ASP A 16 22.70 3.16 -8.36
C ASP A 16 21.70 2.01 -8.13
N HIS A 17 21.12 1.54 -9.22
CA HIS A 17 20.18 0.42 -9.24
C HIS A 17 20.81 -0.88 -8.74
N GLY A 18 22.08 -1.13 -9.11
CA GLY A 18 22.78 -2.37 -8.78
C GLY A 18 23.08 -2.47 -7.29
N ARG A 19 23.62 -1.40 -6.71
CA ARG A 19 23.87 -1.30 -5.26
C ARG A 19 22.57 -1.35 -4.47
N SER A 20 21.54 -0.65 -4.93
CA SER A 20 20.23 -0.65 -4.27
C SER A 20 19.62 -2.05 -4.23
N LEU A 21 19.69 -2.80 -5.34
CA LEU A 21 19.25 -4.20 -5.38
C LEU A 21 20.09 -5.10 -4.49
N ALA A 22 21.41 -4.99 -4.51
CA ALA A 22 22.29 -5.83 -3.72
C ALA A 22 22.06 -5.65 -2.21
N ILE A 23 21.81 -4.41 -1.76
CA ILE A 23 21.44 -4.13 -0.37
C ILE A 23 20.12 -4.82 -0.01
N VAL A 24 19.09 -4.68 -0.85
CA VAL A 24 17.78 -5.31 -0.60
C VAL A 24 17.87 -6.83 -0.60
N GLN A 25 18.58 -7.43 -1.56
CA GLN A 25 18.82 -8.88 -1.60
C GLN A 25 19.51 -9.37 -0.33
N LYS A 26 20.52 -8.63 0.16
CA LYS A 26 21.22 -8.98 1.39
C LYS A 26 20.31 -8.91 2.63
N TRP A 27 19.43 -7.92 2.71
CA TRP A 27 18.37 -7.88 3.73
C TRP A 27 17.43 -9.09 3.64
N ARG A 28 17.05 -9.49 2.43
CA ARG A 28 16.15 -10.63 2.21
C ARG A 28 16.71 -12.00 2.58
N GLU A 29 18.01 -12.14 2.80
CA GLU A 29 18.60 -13.37 3.34
C GLU A 29 18.14 -13.66 4.79
N SER A 30 17.77 -12.64 5.57
CA SER A 30 17.44 -12.79 7.00
C SER A 30 16.14 -12.10 7.45
N ALA A 31 15.58 -11.22 6.63
CA ALA A 31 14.37 -10.47 6.94
C ALA A 31 13.21 -10.81 5.98
N SER A 32 11.99 -10.80 6.52
CA SER A 32 10.79 -10.92 5.69
C SER A 32 10.58 -9.65 4.84
N ARG A 33 9.79 -9.76 3.77
CA ARG A 33 9.44 -8.62 2.91
C ARG A 33 8.86 -7.45 3.69
N PHE A 34 7.96 -7.77 4.62
CA PHE A 34 7.39 -6.82 5.56
C PHE A 34 8.48 -6.04 6.32
N HIS A 35 9.45 -6.74 6.94
CA HIS A 35 10.54 -6.08 7.67
C HIS A 35 11.40 -5.23 6.76
N VAL A 36 11.69 -5.68 5.54
CA VAL A 36 12.45 -4.87 4.57
C VAL A 36 11.68 -3.60 4.19
N TYR A 37 10.38 -3.68 3.95
CA TYR A 37 9.58 -2.50 3.62
C TYR A 37 9.47 -1.52 4.80
N ARG A 38 9.26 -2.04 6.01
CA ARG A 38 9.14 -1.25 7.23
C ARG A 38 10.46 -0.63 7.68
N ASP A 39 11.53 -1.41 7.71
CA ASP A 39 12.78 -1.06 8.39
C ASP A 39 13.87 -0.54 7.44
N LEU A 40 13.72 -0.73 6.11
CA LEU A 40 14.66 -0.23 5.11
C LEU A 40 14.03 0.79 4.16
N PHE A 41 12.98 0.41 3.41
CA PHE A 41 12.38 1.29 2.39
C PHE A 41 11.71 2.52 2.99
N THR A 42 10.85 2.32 3.99
CA THR A 42 10.11 3.41 4.63
C THR A 42 11.03 4.47 5.22
N PRO A 43 12.01 4.14 6.08
CA PRO A 43 12.89 5.15 6.65
C PRO A 43 13.82 5.79 5.61
N ALA A 44 14.28 5.06 4.58
CA ALA A 44 15.09 5.63 3.51
C ALA A 44 14.31 6.67 2.68
N MET A 45 13.08 6.36 2.28
CA MET A 45 12.26 7.33 1.53
C MET A 45 11.78 8.50 2.38
N TYR A 46 11.60 8.29 3.70
CA TYR A 46 11.37 9.40 4.62
C TYR A 46 12.60 10.30 4.71
N GLU A 47 13.81 9.74 4.72
CA GLU A 47 15.04 10.52 4.69
C GLU A 47 15.18 11.32 3.39
N VAL A 48 14.95 10.70 2.22
CA VAL A 48 14.91 11.41 0.92
C VAL A 48 13.94 12.59 0.98
N GLY A 49 12.71 12.36 1.44
CA GLY A 49 11.70 13.41 1.59
C GLY A 49 12.12 14.52 2.56
N ARG A 50 12.78 14.18 3.67
CA ARG A 50 13.30 15.19 4.62
C ARG A 50 14.42 16.04 4.03
N ARG A 51 15.36 15.43 3.30
CA ARG A 51 16.44 16.17 2.61
C ARG A 51 15.87 17.13 1.58
N TRP A 52 14.89 16.68 0.81
CA TRP A 52 14.19 17.53 -0.15
C TRP A 52 13.47 18.71 0.52
N GLN A 53 12.71 18.45 1.58
CA GLN A 53 12.02 19.51 2.35
C GLN A 53 12.99 20.54 2.96
N ARG A 54 14.23 20.13 3.24
CA ARG A 54 15.30 20.99 3.75
C ARG A 54 16.12 21.67 2.65
N ASN A 55 15.76 21.49 1.38
CA ASN A 55 16.51 21.96 0.21
C ASN A 55 17.95 21.43 0.14
N GLU A 56 18.21 20.26 0.72
CA GLU A 56 19.52 19.58 0.67
C GLU A 56 19.71 18.77 -0.62
N ILE A 57 18.59 18.41 -1.25
CA ILE A 57 18.53 17.79 -2.57
C ILE A 57 17.45 18.50 -3.40
N SER A 58 17.65 18.54 -4.71
CA SER A 58 16.70 19.07 -5.69
C SER A 58 15.50 18.12 -5.90
N VAL A 59 14.46 18.64 -6.56
CA VAL A 59 13.32 17.82 -7.04
C VAL A 59 13.82 16.74 -8.03
N ALA A 60 14.84 17.03 -8.83
CA ALA A 60 15.40 16.06 -9.77
C ALA A 60 16.05 14.87 -9.06
N GLU A 61 16.77 15.13 -7.95
CA GLU A 61 17.37 14.08 -7.12
C GLU A 61 16.33 13.27 -6.35
N GLU A 62 15.26 13.92 -5.87
CA GLU A 62 14.12 13.21 -5.27
C GLU A 62 13.45 12.27 -6.29
N HIS A 63 13.17 12.77 -7.50
CA HIS A 63 12.58 11.96 -8.58
C HIS A 63 13.50 10.80 -8.98
N LEU A 64 14.81 11.01 -9.02
CA LEU A 64 15.79 9.95 -9.27
C LEU A 64 15.69 8.88 -8.18
N ALA A 65 15.75 9.25 -6.90
CA ALA A 65 15.67 8.32 -5.80
C ALA A 65 14.33 7.55 -5.79
N THR A 66 13.21 8.23 -6.03
CA THR A 66 11.88 7.62 -6.14
C THR A 66 11.81 6.63 -7.31
N GLY A 67 12.40 6.96 -8.46
CA GLY A 67 12.48 6.06 -9.62
C GLY A 67 13.30 4.80 -9.37
N VAL A 68 14.48 4.93 -8.76
CA VAL A 68 15.30 3.77 -8.36
C VAL A 68 14.55 2.92 -7.35
N CYS A 69 13.93 3.53 -6.34
CA CYS A 69 13.17 2.83 -5.31
C CYS A 69 12.00 2.04 -5.91
N ASP A 70 11.27 2.64 -6.85
CA ASP A 70 10.19 1.99 -7.58
C ASP A 70 10.67 0.74 -8.34
N PHE A 71 11.80 0.86 -9.04
CA PHE A 71 12.44 -0.25 -9.73
C PHE A 71 12.80 -1.39 -8.76
N VAL A 72 13.44 -1.07 -7.64
CA VAL A 72 13.85 -2.08 -6.65
C VAL A 72 12.61 -2.77 -6.05
N LEU A 73 11.53 -2.04 -5.74
CA LEU A 73 10.26 -2.64 -5.32
C LEU A 73 9.70 -3.61 -6.37
N THR A 74 9.72 -3.24 -7.66
CA THR A 74 9.30 -4.14 -8.76
C THR A 74 10.10 -5.44 -8.76
N GLN A 75 11.42 -5.37 -8.51
CA GLN A 75 12.24 -6.59 -8.43
C GLN A 75 11.83 -7.47 -7.24
N THR A 76 11.48 -6.89 -6.09
CA THR A 76 10.97 -7.68 -4.96
C THR A 76 9.60 -8.32 -5.23
N GLU A 77 8.82 -7.75 -6.15
CA GLU A 77 7.54 -8.30 -6.61
C GLU A 77 7.73 -9.42 -7.63
N TYR A 78 8.77 -9.33 -8.49
CA TYR A 78 9.05 -10.31 -9.54
C TYR A 78 9.15 -11.76 -9.02
N GLU A 79 9.64 -11.94 -7.79
CA GLU A 79 9.70 -13.24 -7.11
C GLU A 79 8.32 -13.89 -6.93
N LEU A 80 7.26 -13.09 -6.80
CA LEU A 80 5.90 -13.53 -6.50
C LEU A 80 5.09 -13.86 -7.77
N VAL A 81 5.34 -13.16 -8.87
CA VAL A 81 4.58 -13.32 -10.12
C VAL A 81 4.87 -14.62 -10.87
N LYS A 82 5.91 -15.37 -10.49
CA LYS A 82 6.20 -16.70 -11.06
C LYS A 82 5.05 -17.71 -10.90
N HIS A 83 4.13 -17.46 -9.98
CA HIS A 83 2.95 -18.29 -9.72
C HIS A 83 1.65 -17.46 -9.78
N SER A 84 1.59 -16.43 -10.64
CA SER A 84 0.43 -15.55 -10.71
C SER A 84 -0.86 -16.35 -10.95
N ALA A 85 -1.87 -16.10 -10.12
CA ALA A 85 -3.17 -16.73 -10.24
C ALA A 85 -3.89 -16.29 -11.53
N SER A 86 -4.94 -17.02 -11.91
CA SER A 86 -5.83 -16.60 -13.01
C SER A 86 -6.33 -15.18 -12.82
N ILE A 87 -6.65 -14.47 -13.91
CA ILE A 87 -7.15 -13.10 -13.87
C ILE A 87 -8.42 -12.93 -13.04
N ASP A 88 -9.20 -14.01 -12.88
CA ASP A 88 -10.44 -14.07 -12.11
C ASP A 88 -10.27 -14.69 -10.71
N ALA A 89 -9.04 -15.02 -10.31
CA ALA A 89 -8.79 -15.59 -9.00
C ALA A 89 -9.25 -14.65 -7.88
N THR A 90 -9.79 -15.25 -6.82
CA THR A 90 -10.17 -14.59 -5.57
C THR A 90 -9.22 -15.02 -4.45
N PRO A 91 -9.06 -14.22 -3.39
CA PRO A 91 -9.67 -12.90 -3.16
C PRO A 91 -9.00 -11.78 -3.98
N LYS A 92 -9.74 -10.71 -4.29
CA LYS A 92 -9.33 -9.61 -5.17
C LYS A 92 -9.11 -8.32 -4.39
N ALA A 93 -7.97 -7.65 -4.59
CA ALA A 93 -7.69 -6.36 -3.99
C ALA A 93 -7.23 -5.32 -5.03
N LEU A 94 -7.79 -4.11 -4.95
CA LEU A 94 -7.47 -3.00 -5.83
C LEU A 94 -6.78 -1.89 -5.02
N PHE A 95 -5.65 -1.38 -5.52
CA PHE A 95 -4.86 -0.35 -4.84
C PHE A 95 -4.59 0.83 -5.75
N PHE A 96 -4.65 2.05 -5.22
CA PHE A 96 -4.44 3.28 -5.98
C PHE A 96 -4.12 4.48 -5.07
N THR A 97 -3.74 5.61 -5.66
CA THR A 97 -3.78 6.92 -4.98
C THR A 97 -4.84 7.81 -5.62
N VAL A 98 -5.43 8.70 -4.82
CA VAL A 98 -6.46 9.64 -5.28
C VAL A 98 -5.97 10.54 -6.41
N GLU A 99 -6.90 11.18 -7.12
CA GLU A 99 -6.55 12.13 -8.16
C GLU A 99 -5.59 13.23 -7.66
N ASN A 100 -4.64 13.57 -8.52
CA ASN A 100 -3.57 14.54 -8.30
C ASN A 100 -2.67 14.23 -7.07
N GLU A 101 -2.55 12.95 -6.71
CA GLU A 101 -1.63 12.44 -5.69
C GLU A 101 -0.56 11.55 -6.32
N ALA A 102 0.70 11.98 -6.28
CA ALA A 102 1.83 11.28 -6.88
C ALA A 102 2.54 10.31 -5.91
N HIS A 103 2.25 10.34 -4.60
CA HIS A 103 2.97 9.55 -3.61
C HIS A 103 2.47 8.10 -3.54
N PHE A 104 2.91 7.25 -4.47
CA PHE A 104 2.39 5.88 -4.64
C PHE A 104 3.27 4.76 -4.04
N LEU A 105 4.54 5.02 -3.71
CA LEU A 105 5.48 3.96 -3.25
C LEU A 105 4.96 3.19 -2.02
N GLY A 106 4.36 3.90 -1.06
CA GLY A 106 3.71 3.29 0.11
C GLY A 106 2.63 2.29 -0.30
N MET A 107 1.76 2.70 -1.21
CA MET A 107 0.69 1.86 -1.73
C MET A 107 1.21 0.68 -2.56
N LYS A 108 2.33 0.86 -3.28
CA LYS A 108 3.02 -0.24 -3.96
C LYS A 108 3.54 -1.28 -2.98
N MET A 109 4.13 -0.88 -1.85
CA MET A 109 4.55 -1.81 -0.81
C MET A 109 3.36 -2.62 -0.26
N VAL A 110 2.23 -1.97 0.03
CA VAL A 110 1.00 -2.64 0.47
C VAL A 110 0.50 -3.63 -0.58
N SER A 111 0.43 -3.23 -1.84
CA SER A 111 -0.07 -4.10 -2.91
C SER A 111 0.78 -5.36 -3.09
N ILE A 112 2.11 -5.26 -2.96
CA ILE A 112 3.01 -6.42 -3.00
C ILE A 112 2.80 -7.32 -1.76
N LEU A 113 2.55 -6.76 -0.57
CA LEU A 113 2.26 -7.56 0.63
C LEU A 113 0.93 -8.34 0.51
N PHE A 114 -0.07 -7.79 -0.18
CA PHE A 114 -1.28 -8.52 -0.55
C PHE A 114 -0.98 -9.67 -1.53
N ARG A 115 -0.18 -9.42 -2.58
CA ARG A 115 0.26 -10.46 -3.53
C ARG A 115 1.01 -11.60 -2.85
N GLU A 116 1.89 -11.28 -1.90
CA GLU A 116 2.61 -12.26 -1.08
C GLU A 116 1.64 -13.20 -0.34
N ARG A 117 0.45 -12.71 0.01
CA ARG A 117 -0.63 -13.46 0.65
C ARG A 117 -1.61 -14.10 -0.35
N GLN A 118 -1.21 -14.26 -1.61
CA GLN A 118 -1.98 -14.91 -2.67
C GLN A 118 -3.28 -14.18 -3.04
N TRP A 119 -3.35 -12.86 -2.81
CA TRP A 119 -4.42 -12.05 -3.38
C TRP A 119 -4.18 -11.81 -4.86
N ASN A 120 -5.26 -11.79 -5.63
CA ASN A 120 -5.25 -11.24 -6.98
C ASN A 120 -5.30 -9.72 -6.86
N VAL A 121 -4.22 -9.05 -7.28
CA VAL A 121 -4.02 -7.63 -6.98
C VAL A 121 -3.91 -6.79 -8.25
N ARG A 122 -4.76 -5.77 -8.35
CA ARG A 122 -4.61 -4.67 -9.31
C ARG A 122 -4.09 -3.44 -8.59
N PHE A 123 -2.88 -3.01 -8.94
CA PHE A 123 -2.31 -1.74 -8.47
C PHE A 123 -2.34 -0.74 -9.61
N MET A 124 -3.22 0.27 -9.52
CA MET A 124 -3.46 1.28 -10.54
C MET A 124 -2.50 2.47 -10.45
N GLN A 125 -1.45 2.35 -9.66
CA GLN A 125 -0.44 3.39 -9.45
C GLN A 125 -1.05 4.69 -8.87
N ALA A 126 -0.62 5.82 -9.41
CA ALA A 126 -0.91 7.15 -8.90
C ALA A 126 -2.00 7.85 -9.71
N ASN A 127 -2.64 8.86 -9.11
CA ASN A 127 -3.46 9.84 -9.84
C ASN A 127 -4.62 9.17 -10.62
N VAL A 128 -5.41 8.34 -9.96
CA VAL A 128 -6.51 7.61 -10.63
C VAL A 128 -7.81 8.38 -10.47
N PRO A 129 -8.41 8.94 -11.54
CA PRO A 129 -9.68 9.67 -11.46
C PRO A 129 -10.82 8.81 -10.91
N LEU A 130 -11.70 9.40 -10.10
CA LEU A 130 -12.79 8.69 -9.43
C LEU A 130 -13.71 7.95 -10.40
N GLU A 131 -14.10 8.59 -11.51
CA GLU A 131 -15.03 8.01 -12.48
C GLU A 131 -14.48 6.72 -13.11
N ASP A 132 -13.21 6.75 -13.51
CA ASP A 132 -12.55 5.59 -14.13
C ASP A 132 -12.26 4.49 -13.13
N LEU A 133 -11.95 4.87 -11.87
CA LEU A 133 -11.83 3.91 -10.78
C LEU A 133 -13.14 3.15 -10.56
N MET A 134 -14.28 3.85 -10.45
CA MET A 134 -15.57 3.21 -10.18
C MET A 134 -15.99 2.26 -11.29
N LYS A 135 -15.71 2.59 -12.57
CA LYS A 135 -15.90 1.66 -13.70
C LYS A 135 -15.13 0.35 -13.51
N GLU A 136 -13.89 0.42 -13.03
CA GLU A 136 -13.11 -0.78 -12.75
C GLU A 136 -13.63 -1.55 -11.53
N VAL A 137 -14.04 -0.85 -10.47
CA VAL A 137 -14.61 -1.47 -9.27
C VAL A 137 -15.85 -2.29 -9.63
N GLU A 138 -16.76 -1.72 -10.42
CA GLU A 138 -17.96 -2.41 -10.91
C GLU A 138 -17.61 -3.63 -11.78
N LYS A 139 -16.64 -3.47 -12.69
CA LYS A 139 -16.24 -4.52 -13.64
C LYS A 139 -15.50 -5.68 -12.97
N TRP A 140 -14.57 -5.40 -12.06
CA TRP A 140 -13.67 -6.41 -11.50
C TRP A 140 -14.12 -6.95 -10.14
N ARG A 141 -14.97 -6.19 -9.44
CA ARG A 141 -15.56 -6.50 -8.13
C ARG A 141 -14.50 -6.90 -7.09
N PRO A 142 -13.58 -6.01 -6.71
CA PRO A 142 -12.61 -6.28 -5.64
C PRO A 142 -13.34 -6.43 -4.30
N SER A 143 -12.88 -7.33 -3.44
CA SER A 143 -13.38 -7.44 -2.06
C SER A 143 -12.65 -6.50 -1.10
N VAL A 144 -11.51 -5.94 -1.53
CA VAL A 144 -10.75 -4.93 -0.78
C VAL A 144 -10.30 -3.83 -1.73
N ILE A 145 -10.47 -2.58 -1.32
CA ILE A 145 -9.87 -1.42 -1.96
C ILE A 145 -8.90 -0.77 -0.98
N GLY A 146 -7.69 -0.45 -1.43
CA GLY A 146 -6.75 0.39 -0.68
C GLY A 146 -6.48 1.72 -1.38
N VAL A 147 -6.63 2.81 -0.65
CA VAL A 147 -6.41 4.17 -1.12
C VAL A 147 -5.37 4.87 -0.25
N SER A 148 -4.48 5.66 -0.87
CA SER A 148 -3.48 6.46 -0.16
C SER A 148 -3.57 7.93 -0.55
N PHE A 149 -3.35 8.80 0.43
CA PHE A 149 -3.16 10.23 0.26
C PHE A 149 -2.12 10.75 1.26
N SER A 150 -1.31 11.73 0.86
CA SER A 150 -0.14 12.18 1.62
C SER A 150 -0.10 13.68 1.90
N LEU A 151 -1.08 14.44 1.39
CA LEU A 151 -1.15 15.89 1.46
C LEU A 151 -2.50 16.37 2.01
N ALA A 152 -2.47 17.30 2.97
CA ALA A 152 -3.65 17.60 3.81
C ALA A 152 -4.79 18.25 3.03
N TYR A 153 -4.47 19.01 1.99
CA TYR A 153 -5.46 19.60 1.09
C TYR A 153 -6.13 18.58 0.14
N ARG A 154 -5.80 17.29 0.25
CA ARG A 154 -6.44 16.19 -0.50
C ARG A 154 -7.53 15.46 0.28
N VAL A 155 -7.84 15.89 1.51
CA VAL A 155 -8.88 15.25 2.32
C VAL A 155 -10.25 15.32 1.63
N ASP A 156 -10.60 16.47 1.06
CA ASP A 156 -11.85 16.62 0.30
C ASP A 156 -11.91 15.65 -0.89
N GLU A 157 -10.77 15.41 -1.53
CA GLU A 157 -10.68 14.44 -2.63
C GLU A 157 -10.95 13.04 -2.11
N LEU A 158 -10.24 12.60 -1.05
CA LEU A 158 -10.48 11.31 -0.40
C LEU A 158 -11.97 11.13 -0.03
N THR A 159 -12.62 12.14 0.54
CA THR A 159 -14.03 12.06 0.94
C THR A 159 -14.95 11.75 -0.25
N LYS A 160 -14.66 12.24 -1.46
CA LYS A 160 -15.44 11.89 -2.66
C LYS A 160 -15.33 10.40 -2.99
N TYR A 161 -14.13 9.82 -2.89
CA TYR A 161 -13.91 8.39 -3.12
C TYR A 161 -14.64 7.55 -2.06
N LEU A 162 -14.48 7.89 -0.78
CA LEU A 162 -15.14 7.18 0.32
C LEU A 162 -16.67 7.20 0.19
N LYS A 163 -17.23 8.36 -0.22
CA LYS A 163 -18.66 8.47 -0.50
C LYS A 163 -19.10 7.57 -1.66
N ALA A 164 -18.37 7.59 -2.78
CA ALA A 164 -18.68 6.76 -3.94
C ALA A 164 -18.59 5.26 -3.60
N PHE A 165 -17.65 4.85 -2.75
CA PHE A 165 -17.55 3.47 -2.26
C PHE A 165 -18.73 3.08 -1.39
N ALA A 166 -19.19 3.98 -0.51
CA ALA A 166 -20.35 3.72 0.35
C ALA A 166 -21.68 3.64 -0.44
N GLU A 167 -21.76 4.31 -1.59
CA GLU A 167 -22.92 4.30 -2.49
C GLU A 167 -22.86 3.16 -3.54
N SER A 168 -21.80 2.36 -3.56
CA SER A 168 -21.61 1.28 -4.54
C SER A 168 -22.33 -0.02 -4.16
N ASP A 169 -22.87 -0.73 -5.16
CA ASP A 169 -23.43 -2.09 -5.02
C ASP A 169 -22.36 -3.20 -4.90
N VAL A 170 -21.08 -2.83 -4.80
CA VAL A 170 -19.95 -3.76 -4.62
C VAL A 170 -19.57 -3.79 -3.14
N GLU A 171 -19.84 -4.90 -2.46
CA GLU A 171 -19.38 -5.11 -1.09
C GLU A 171 -17.85 -5.25 -1.04
N MET A 172 -17.20 -4.34 -0.32
CA MET A 172 -15.75 -4.29 -0.21
C MET A 172 -15.29 -3.63 1.09
N ASP A 173 -14.18 -4.07 1.65
CA ASP A 173 -13.49 -3.35 2.72
C ASP A 173 -12.61 -2.24 2.13
N VAL A 174 -12.59 -1.07 2.75
CA VAL A 174 -11.80 0.09 2.31
C VAL A 174 -10.65 0.33 3.28
N LEU A 175 -9.41 0.18 2.82
CA LEU A 175 -8.20 0.53 3.57
C LEU A 175 -7.74 1.92 3.16
N VAL A 176 -7.68 2.84 4.12
CA VAL A 176 -7.16 4.19 3.90
C VAL A 176 -5.80 4.30 4.58
N GLY A 177 -4.77 4.56 3.79
CA GLY A 177 -3.42 4.78 4.27
C GLY A 177 -2.86 6.14 3.87
N GLY A 178 -1.58 6.32 4.18
CA GLY A 178 -0.82 7.51 3.83
C GLY A 178 -0.38 8.32 5.04
N ARG A 179 0.54 9.26 4.80
CA ARG A 179 1.33 9.93 5.85
C ARG A 179 0.49 10.71 6.87
N LEU A 180 -0.74 11.06 6.53
CA LEU A 180 -1.60 11.88 7.39
C LEU A 180 -2.39 11.06 8.40
N ILE A 181 -2.59 9.76 8.14
CA ILE A 181 -3.42 8.89 8.99
C ILE A 181 -2.89 8.77 10.41
N SER A 182 -1.56 8.86 10.60
CA SER A 182 -0.94 8.85 11.92
C SER A 182 -1.03 10.19 12.67
N ARG A 183 -1.45 11.27 12.01
CA ARG A 183 -1.42 12.64 12.55
C ARG A 183 -2.79 13.24 12.83
N TYR A 184 -3.82 12.77 12.13
CA TYR A 184 -5.17 13.31 12.21
C TYR A 184 -6.19 12.17 12.29
N ASP A 185 -7.32 12.44 12.93
CA ASP A 185 -8.44 11.53 12.96
C ASP A 185 -9.34 11.75 11.74
N PHE A 186 -9.53 10.69 10.95
CA PHE A 186 -10.36 10.67 9.75
C PHE A 186 -11.60 9.79 9.92
N SER A 187 -11.88 9.28 11.12
CA SER A 187 -13.03 8.41 11.40
C SER A 187 -14.37 9.00 10.93
N SER A 188 -14.50 10.33 11.00
CA SER A 188 -15.71 11.05 10.57
C SER A 188 -15.99 11.03 9.06
N VAL A 189 -14.98 10.76 8.22
CA VAL A 189 -15.16 10.69 6.75
C VAL A 189 -15.27 9.26 6.23
N GLY A 190 -15.09 8.24 7.09
CA GLY A 190 -15.21 6.83 6.74
C GLY A 190 -16.63 6.27 6.96
N SER A 191 -16.95 5.21 6.23
CA SER A 191 -18.11 4.34 6.45
C SER A 191 -17.76 3.15 7.37
N LEU A 192 -18.74 2.30 7.72
CA LEU A 192 -18.56 1.14 8.61
C LEU A 192 -17.49 0.14 8.13
N ASN A 193 -17.31 0.01 6.82
CA ASN A 193 -16.31 -0.84 6.17
C ASN A 193 -14.99 -0.11 5.84
N THR A 194 -14.76 1.07 6.43
CA THR A 194 -13.53 1.85 6.25
C THR A 194 -12.55 1.66 7.41
N TYR A 195 -11.33 1.25 7.10
CA TYR A 195 -10.24 1.05 8.05
C TYR A 195 -9.11 2.04 7.76
N PHE A 196 -8.81 2.90 8.72
CA PHE A 196 -7.68 3.82 8.65
C PHE A 196 -6.42 3.14 9.18
N VAL A 197 -5.46 2.90 8.29
CA VAL A 197 -4.24 2.12 8.55
C VAL A 197 -3.05 3.07 8.60
N LYS A 198 -2.48 3.28 9.80
CA LYS A 198 -1.42 4.27 10.05
C LYS A 198 -0.07 3.88 9.47
N ASP A 199 0.23 2.60 9.47
CA ASP A 199 1.52 2.05 9.06
C ASP A 199 1.41 0.57 8.64
N LEU A 200 2.55 -0.03 8.30
CA LEU A 200 2.58 -1.42 7.88
C LEU A 200 2.29 -2.39 9.05
N ASP A 201 2.56 -2.02 10.31
CA ASP A 201 2.26 -2.88 11.46
C ASP A 201 0.74 -2.96 11.71
N GLU A 202 0.01 -1.86 11.55
CA GLU A 202 -1.46 -1.85 11.55
C GLU A 202 -2.04 -2.65 10.37
N LEU A 203 -1.43 -2.58 9.17
CA LEU A 203 -1.81 -3.45 8.05
C LEU A 203 -1.63 -4.94 8.40
N MET A 204 -0.52 -5.29 9.06
CA MET A 204 -0.28 -6.66 9.52
C MET A 204 -1.28 -7.12 10.57
N THR A 205 -1.80 -6.20 11.38
CA THR A 205 -2.87 -6.47 12.33
C THR A 205 -4.20 -6.69 11.61
N TRP A 206 -4.53 -5.85 10.62
CA TRP A 206 -5.71 -6.02 9.78
C TRP A 206 -5.73 -7.38 9.05
N PHE A 207 -4.58 -7.83 8.52
CA PHE A 207 -4.50 -9.16 7.90
C PHE A 207 -4.84 -10.31 8.86
N LYS A 208 -4.57 -10.16 10.17
CA LYS A 208 -4.88 -11.20 11.17
C LYS A 208 -6.37 -11.23 11.48
N THR A 209 -7.02 -10.07 11.56
CA THR A 209 -8.45 -9.95 11.87
C THR A 209 -9.33 -10.29 10.67
N TYR A 210 -8.94 -9.88 9.45
CA TYR A 210 -9.69 -10.17 8.22
C TYR A 210 -9.86 -11.68 7.96
N LYS A 211 -8.87 -12.50 8.35
CA LYS A 211 -8.96 -13.97 8.23
C LYS A 211 -9.94 -14.61 9.22
N GLN A 212 -10.30 -13.91 10.30
CA GLN A 212 -11.23 -14.42 11.31
C GLN A 212 -12.67 -14.19 10.86
N THR A 213 -12.97 -13.05 10.24
CA THR A 213 -14.31 -12.75 9.70
C THR A 213 -14.65 -13.59 8.45
N GLY A 214 -13.67 -13.92 7.61
CA GLY A 214 -13.86 -14.73 6.40
C GLY A 214 -14.05 -16.25 6.61
N ARG A 215 -13.95 -16.78 7.84
CA ARG A 215 -14.22 -18.20 8.14
C ARG A 215 -15.58 -18.46 8.79
N ASP A 216 -16.20 -17.43 9.38
CA ASP A 216 -17.50 -17.59 10.04
C ASP A 216 -18.70 -17.56 9.06
N VAL A 217 -18.46 -17.37 7.75
CA VAL A 217 -19.50 -17.42 6.71
C VAL A 217 -19.46 -18.71 5.88
N ALA A 218 -18.41 -19.53 6.00
CA ALA A 218 -18.25 -20.75 5.20
C ALA A 218 -18.61 -22.04 5.96
N ASP A 219 -18.49 -22.07 7.29
CA ASP A 219 -18.90 -23.21 8.10
C ASP A 219 -20.16 -22.84 8.89
N GLY A 220 -21.32 -23.27 8.37
CA GLY A 220 -22.63 -23.18 9.02
C GLY A 220 -22.71 -24.00 10.31
N LYS A 221 -21.95 -23.59 11.33
CA LYS A 221 -22.18 -23.95 12.72
C LYS A 221 -22.28 -22.66 13.51
N SER A 222 -23.52 -22.21 13.67
CA SER A 222 -23.92 -21.22 14.66
C SER A 222 -23.43 -21.65 16.04
N GLY A 223 -22.30 -21.13 16.47
CA GLY A 223 -21.96 -21.03 17.88
C GLY A 223 -22.56 -19.75 18.41
N THR A 224 -23.88 -19.71 18.58
CA THR A 224 -24.52 -18.69 19.41
C THR A 224 -23.89 -18.75 20.79
N THR A 225 -23.23 -17.67 21.18
CA THR A 225 -23.24 -17.29 22.60
C THR A 225 -23.31 -15.79 22.68
N SER A 226 -24.54 -15.28 22.58
CA SER A 226 -24.91 -14.02 23.19
C SER A 226 -24.62 -14.14 24.68
N ILE A 227 -23.59 -13.45 25.15
CA ILE A 227 -23.47 -13.07 26.56
C ILE A 227 -22.92 -11.65 26.54
N ILE A 228 -23.84 -10.70 26.76
CA ILE A 228 -23.68 -9.33 27.27
C ILE A 228 -22.46 -8.55 26.77
#